data_AF-A0A932RAK7-F1
#
_entry.id   AF-A0A932RAK7-F1
#
_cell.length_a   1.000
_cell.length_b   1.000
_cell.length_c   1.000
_cell.angle_alpha   90.00
_cell.angle_beta   90.00
_cell.angle_gamma   90.00
#
_symmetry.space_group_name_H-M   'P 1'
#
loop_
_entity.id
_entity.type
_entity.pdbx_description
1 polymer ?
#
loop_
_entity_poly.entity_id
_entity_poly.type
_entity_poly.pdbx_seq_one_letter_code
_entity_poly.pdbx_strand_id
1 'polypeptide(L)'
;TVGNTSAPKSVTVTNVGTTTVTFTGFVFAGTAAGDYLISSNTCGATIAPGANCAVGVSFKPITTGTRNAKLNVKNNGGGSPSSATLTGVGN
;
A
#
# COMPACT_ATOMS: atom_id res chain seq x y z
N THR A 1 -12.91 -6.76 -14.27
CA THR A 1 -14.22 -7.33 -13.98
C THR A 1 -14.56 -7.09 -12.53
N VAL A 2 -15.73 -6.50 -12.25
CA VAL A 2 -16.27 -6.38 -10.88
C VAL A 2 -16.25 -7.75 -10.20
N GLY A 3 -15.74 -7.79 -8.98
CA GLY A 3 -15.62 -9.01 -8.19
C GLY A 3 -14.40 -9.90 -8.51
N ASN A 4 -13.67 -9.66 -9.60
CA ASN A 4 -12.42 -10.39 -9.89
C ASN A 4 -11.21 -9.67 -9.29
N THR A 5 -10.38 -10.42 -8.56
CA THR A 5 -9.10 -9.92 -8.04
C THR A 5 -8.04 -9.92 -9.14
N SER A 6 -7.33 -8.80 -9.30
CA SER A 6 -6.20 -8.68 -10.22
C SER A 6 -4.97 -9.44 -9.74
N ALA A 7 -3.99 -9.63 -10.62
CA ALA A 7 -2.63 -9.90 -10.17
C ALA A 7 -2.11 -8.76 -9.28
N PRO A 8 -1.26 -9.04 -8.29
CA PRO A 8 -0.74 -8.03 -7.38
C PRO A 8 0.23 -7.07 -8.10
N LYS A 9 0.19 -5.80 -7.74
CA LYS A 9 1.23 -4.81 -8.05
C LYS A 9 2.06 -4.55 -6.80
N SER A 10 3.38 -4.47 -6.99
CA SER A 10 4.31 -4.23 -5.89
C SER A 10 4.49 -2.73 -5.62
N VAL A 11 4.36 -2.33 -4.35
CA VAL A 11 4.72 -1.01 -3.83
C VAL A 11 6.00 -1.15 -3.01
N THR A 12 7.07 -0.52 -3.46
CA THR A 12 8.36 -0.53 -2.75
C THR A 12 8.41 0.56 -1.70
N VAL A 13 8.69 0.18 -0.45
CA VAL A 13 8.92 1.09 0.67
C VAL A 13 10.41 1.12 0.95
N THR A 14 11.01 2.31 0.91
CA THR A 14 12.45 2.51 1.16
C THR A 14 12.63 3.40 2.37
N ASN A 15 13.49 3.00 3.30
CA ASN A 15 13.91 3.87 4.39
C ASN A 15 15.06 4.77 3.92
N VAL A 16 14.74 6.01 3.59
CA VAL A 16 15.72 7.02 3.15
C VAL A 16 16.36 7.79 4.31
N GLY A 17 15.98 7.48 5.56
CA GLY A 17 16.54 8.10 6.76
C GLY A 17 17.83 7.41 7.24
N THR A 18 18.38 7.94 8.33
CA THR A 18 19.58 7.42 8.99
C THR A 18 19.29 6.55 10.22
N THR A 19 18.02 6.43 10.60
CA THR A 19 17.56 5.63 11.76
C THR A 19 16.60 4.53 11.31
N THR A 20 16.50 3.46 12.12
CA THR A 20 15.54 2.38 11.89
C THR A 20 14.12 2.92 11.99
N VAL A 21 13.31 2.64 10.97
CA VAL A 21 11.89 2.99 10.96
C VAL A 21 11.07 1.79 11.40
N THR A 22 10.14 2.01 12.31
CA THR A 22 9.19 1.02 12.82
C THR A 22 7.81 1.29 12.23
N PHE A 23 7.22 0.28 11.59
CA PHE A 23 5.88 0.37 11.04
C PHE A 23 4.82 0.18 12.12
N THR A 24 3.77 0.98 12.06
CA THR A 24 2.61 0.91 12.96
C THR A 24 1.32 0.54 12.23
N GLY A 25 1.33 0.52 10.88
CA GLY A 25 0.23 -0.04 10.10
C GLY A 25 0.29 0.28 8.62
N PHE A 26 -0.37 -0.56 7.83
CA PHE A 26 -0.56 -0.39 6.39
C PHE A 26 -2.07 -0.32 6.15
N VAL A 27 -2.58 0.86 5.81
CA VAL A 27 -4.03 1.10 5.73
C VAL A 27 -4.40 1.74 4.41
N PHE A 28 -5.48 1.25 3.79
CA PHE A 28 -6.06 1.91 2.63
C PHE A 28 -6.96 3.07 3.09
N ALA A 29 -6.96 4.15 2.31
CA ALA A 29 -7.80 5.32 2.51
C ALA A 29 -8.40 5.79 1.18
N GLY A 30 -9.47 6.58 1.26
CA GLY A 30 -10.21 7.07 0.10
C GLY A 30 -11.52 6.32 -0.14
N THR A 31 -12.31 6.81 -1.09
CA THR A 31 -13.68 6.33 -1.35
C THR A 31 -13.73 4.90 -1.88
N ALA A 32 -12.68 4.44 -2.56
CA ALA A 32 -12.57 3.08 -3.09
C ALA A 32 -11.66 2.16 -2.26
N ALA A 33 -11.35 2.51 -1.00
CA ALA A 33 -10.40 1.75 -0.17
C ALA A 33 -10.77 0.25 -0.05
N GLY A 34 -12.06 -0.08 0.01
CA GLY A 34 -12.55 -1.46 0.09
C GLY A 34 -12.30 -2.31 -1.16
N ASP A 35 -11.91 -1.71 -2.28
CA ASP A 35 -11.57 -2.42 -3.51
C ASP A 35 -10.10 -2.90 -3.54
N TYR A 36 -9.31 -2.54 -2.53
CA TYR A 36 -7.88 -2.85 -2.49
C TYR A 36 -7.57 -3.74 -1.29
N LEU A 37 -6.65 -4.68 -1.50
CA LEU A 37 -6.19 -5.59 -0.47
C LEU A 37 -4.68 -5.75 -0.53
N ILE A 38 -4.07 -5.97 0.63
CA ILE A 38 -2.66 -6.36 0.73
C ILE A 38 -2.60 -7.87 0.50
N SER A 39 -2.03 -8.29 -0.62
CA SER A 39 -1.86 -9.71 -0.97
C SER A 39 -0.53 -10.27 -0.50
N SER A 40 0.47 -9.42 -0.27
CA SER A 40 1.75 -9.80 0.31
C SER A 40 2.40 -8.60 0.99
N ASN A 41 3.19 -8.84 2.03
CA ASN A 41 3.95 -7.81 2.70
C ASN A 41 5.28 -8.39 3.18
N THR A 42 6.39 -7.92 2.61
CA THR A 42 7.74 -8.30 3.04
C THR A 42 8.33 -7.29 4.03
N CYS A 43 7.62 -6.19 4.31
CA CYS A 43 7.99 -5.29 5.39
C CYS A 43 7.75 -6.01 6.72
N GLY A 44 8.83 -6.22 7.48
CA GLY A 44 8.75 -6.67 8.86
C GLY A 44 8.17 -5.57 9.77
N ALA A 45 8.35 -5.72 11.08
CA ALA A 45 7.98 -4.66 12.02
C ALA A 45 8.84 -3.39 11.83
N THR A 46 10.05 -3.54 11.30
CA THR A 46 11.00 -2.45 11.10
C THR A 46 11.72 -2.55 9.75
N ILE A 47 12.35 -1.45 9.35
CA ILE A 47 13.21 -1.34 8.18
C ILE A 47 14.47 -0.55 8.54
N ALA A 48 15.64 -1.15 8.31
CA ALA A 48 16.93 -0.52 8.58
C ALA A 48 17.18 0.69 7.65
N PRO A 49 18.05 1.64 8.03
CA PRO A 49 18.48 2.73 7.15
C PRO A 49 18.98 2.20 5.80
N GLY A 50 18.53 2.82 4.69
CA GLY A 50 18.93 2.43 3.34
C GLY A 50 18.33 1.11 2.81
N ALA A 51 17.65 0.33 3.66
CA ALA A 51 16.97 -0.89 3.25
C ALA A 51 15.61 -0.57 2.58
N ASN A 52 15.08 -1.57 1.88
CA ASN A 52 13.76 -1.52 1.28
C ASN A 52 12.97 -2.81 1.56
N CYS A 53 11.66 -2.71 1.44
CA CYS A 53 10.72 -3.83 1.49
C CYS A 53 9.58 -3.58 0.48
N ALA A 54 8.76 -4.59 0.26
CA ALA A 54 7.72 -4.56 -0.76
C ALA A 54 6.35 -4.95 -0.18
N VAL A 55 5.32 -4.23 -0.61
CA VAL A 55 3.92 -4.51 -0.31
C VAL A 55 3.21 -4.84 -1.62
N GLY A 56 2.74 -6.08 -1.76
CA GLY A 56 1.89 -6.47 -2.87
C GLY A 56 0.45 -6.01 -2.63
N VAL A 57 -0.07 -5.20 -3.55
CA VAL A 57 -1.44 -4.69 -3.54
C VAL A 57 -2.22 -5.31 -4.70
N SER A 58 -3.31 -5.98 -4.39
CA SER A 58 -4.26 -6.48 -5.39
C SER A 58 -5.53 -5.62 -5.41
N PHE A 59 -6.17 -5.55 -6.57
CA PHE A 59 -7.39 -4.78 -6.80
C PHE A 59 -8.55 -5.72 -7.12
N LYS A 60 -9.67 -5.56 -6.40
CA LYS A 60 -10.91 -6.28 -6.58
C LYS A 60 -12.07 -5.26 -6.57
N PRO A 61 -12.46 -4.71 -7.74
CA PRO A 61 -13.49 -3.68 -7.81
C PRO A 61 -14.83 -4.21 -7.33
N ILE A 62 -15.49 -3.50 -6.39
CA ILE A 62 -16.87 -3.78 -5.94
C ILE A 62 -17.89 -3.20 -6.92
N THR A 63 -17.55 -2.10 -7.61
CA THR A 63 -18.40 -1.46 -8.63
C THR A 63 -17.60 -1.17 -9.89
N THR A 64 -18.30 -0.92 -10.99
CA THR A 64 -17.67 -0.44 -12.23
C THR A 64 -17.13 0.98 -12.08
N GLY A 65 -16.31 1.40 -13.04
CA GLY A 65 -15.72 2.73 -13.14
C GLY A 65 -14.34 2.86 -12.48
N THR A 66 -13.81 4.07 -12.50
CA THR A 66 -12.51 4.39 -11.90
C THR A 66 -12.59 4.38 -10.38
N ARG A 67 -11.68 3.64 -9.74
CA ARG A 67 -11.65 3.36 -8.31
C ARG A 67 -10.36 3.93 -7.72
N ASN A 68 -10.42 5.10 -7.09
CA ASN A 68 -9.24 5.78 -6.54
C ASN A 68 -9.11 5.55 -5.03
N ALA A 69 -7.91 5.18 -4.60
CA ALA A 69 -7.56 5.00 -3.20
C ALA A 69 -6.11 5.43 -2.93
N LYS A 70 -5.69 5.36 -1.67
CA LYS A 70 -4.30 5.51 -1.25
C LYS A 70 -3.91 4.38 -0.31
N LEU A 71 -2.70 3.87 -0.45
CA LEU A 71 -2.05 3.06 0.59
C LEU A 71 -1.26 4.00 1.49
N ASN A 72 -1.64 4.09 2.77
CA ASN A 72 -0.94 4.84 3.79
C ASN A 72 -0.11 3.88 4.66
N VAL A 73 1.20 4.08 4.65
CA VAL A 73 2.17 3.37 5.47
C VAL A 73 2.48 4.22 6.69
N LYS A 74 1.89 3.87 7.83
CA LYS A 74 2.13 4.51 9.11
C LYS A 74 3.38 3.93 9.75
N ASN A 75 4.26 4.81 10.20
CA ASN A 75 5.51 4.47 10.86
C ASN A 75 5.96 5.59 11.83
N ASN A 76 7.13 5.47 12.44
CA ASN A 76 7.70 6.47 13.36
C ASN A 76 8.75 7.40 12.71
N GLY A 77 8.97 7.31 11.40
CA GLY A 77 9.87 8.19 10.67
C GLY A 77 9.27 9.58 10.41
N GLY A 78 10.12 10.56 10.09
CA GLY A 78 9.69 11.96 9.90
C GLY A 78 8.72 12.19 8.73
N GLY A 79 8.62 11.25 7.78
CA GLY A 79 7.68 11.29 6.65
C GLY A 79 6.41 10.47 6.84
N SER A 80 6.03 10.16 8.08
CA SER A 80 4.87 9.34 8.40
C SER A 80 3.56 10.15 8.48
N PRO A 81 2.44 9.65 7.95
CA PRO A 81 2.34 8.46 7.11
C PRO A 81 2.89 8.73 5.70
N SER A 82 3.61 7.76 5.15
CA SER A 82 4.02 7.78 3.74
C SER A 82 2.90 7.21 2.89
N SER A 83 2.53 7.86 1.78
CA SER A 83 1.35 7.48 0.99
C SER A 83 1.69 7.19 -0.47
N ALA A 84 1.00 6.19 -1.03
CA ALA A 84 1.04 5.86 -2.46
C ALA A 84 -0.38 5.89 -3.03
N THR A 85 -0.59 6.63 -4.12
CA THR A 85 -1.88 6.70 -4.82
C THR A 85 -2.12 5.44 -5.63
N LEU A 86 -3.35 4.94 -5.57
CA LEU A 86 -3.80 3.74 -6.28
C LEU A 86 -4.96 4.11 -7.21
N THR A 87 -4.88 3.61 -8.43
CA THR A 87 -5.93 3.75 -9.44
C THR A 87 -6.16 2.41 -10.12
N GLY A 88 -7.40 1.97 -10.12
CA GLY A 88 -7.89 0.78 -10.80
C GLY A 88 -9.19 1.10 -11.53
N VAL A 89 -9.52 0.31 -12.55
CA VAL A 89 -10.77 0.46 -13.30
C VAL A 89 -11.54 -0.84 -13.20
N GLY A 90 -12.73 -0.75 -12.60
CA GLY A 90 -13.71 -1.84 -12.62
C GLY A 90 -14.44 -1.83 -13.96
N ASN A 91 -14.25 -2.88 -14.74
CA ASN A 91 -15.09 -3.19 -15.90
C ASN A 91 -16.12 -4.25 -15.53
#